data_AF-A0A7Y8M0U6-F1
#
_entry.id   AF-A0A7Y8M0U6-F1
#
_cell.length_a   1.000
_cell.length_b   1.000
_cell.length_c   1.000
_cell.angle_alpha   90.00
_cell.angle_beta   90.00
_cell.angle_gamma   90.00
#
_symmetry.space_group_name_H-M   'P 1'
#
loop_
_entity.id
_entity.type
_entity.pdbx_description
1 polymer ?
#
loop_
_entity_poly.entity_id
_entity_poly.type
_entity_poly.pdbx_seq_one_letter_code
_entity_poly.pdbx_strand_id
1 'polypeptide(L)'
;MNLRGSLSKLLKNGSIFYREKAQQFDHNPVIREAWSLLAQDMDLQTSGLKGLPASFWREIQVLHPELMNEVRSCLASVPGKNKDGAASLQDVLNRSLSCEEPIILRVFVPVIRKLRASGTGHALDFYVIVKAHVTHLNELVRAYCGDPLSIQRAGALLESFEKEVQRPEIVQAEAPRKSSRSARGAGRPRRKATTRPLKPSRKRAATRIRSISKPMMRKIRLTSRRVRR
;
A
#
# COMPACT_ATOMS: atom_id res chain seq x y z
N MET A 1 17.06 3.68 6.20
CA MET A 1 16.42 2.87 5.13
C MET A 1 14.92 3.17 5.13
N ASN A 2 14.31 3.42 3.97
CA ASN A 2 12.88 3.77 3.86
C ASN A 2 12.01 2.55 3.50
N LEU A 3 10.68 2.64 3.71
CA LEU A 3 9.76 1.52 3.50
C LEU A 3 9.85 0.94 2.09
N ARG A 4 9.78 1.79 1.07
CA ARG A 4 9.89 1.39 -0.35
C ARG A 4 11.17 0.59 -0.62
N GLY A 5 12.31 1.05 -0.09
CA GLY A 5 13.60 0.37 -0.27
C GLY A 5 13.71 -0.95 0.50
N SER A 6 13.22 -0.99 1.74
CA SER A 6 13.16 -2.22 2.53
C SER A 6 12.24 -3.27 1.90
N LEU A 7 11.04 -2.87 1.45
CA LEU A 7 10.10 -3.75 0.78
C LEU A 7 10.64 -4.23 -0.59
N SER A 8 11.24 -3.33 -1.38
CA SER A 8 11.91 -3.73 -2.64
C SER A 8 13.05 -4.74 -2.41
N LYS A 9 13.76 -4.65 -1.27
CA LYS A 9 14.79 -5.62 -0.90
C LYS A 9 14.17 -6.97 -0.49
N LEU A 10 13.05 -6.95 0.24
CA LEU A 10 12.32 -8.15 0.67
C LEU A 10 11.88 -8.97 -0.55
N LEU A 11 11.19 -8.34 -1.50
CA LEU A 11 10.71 -8.99 -2.71
C LEU A 11 11.85 -9.47 -3.62
N LYS A 12 12.93 -8.68 -3.74
CA LYS A 12 14.12 -9.12 -4.47
C LYS A 12 14.78 -10.34 -3.82
N ASN A 13 14.81 -10.43 -2.49
CA ASN A 13 15.31 -11.60 -1.79
C ASN A 13 14.39 -12.82 -2.03
N GLY A 14 13.06 -12.65 -2.03
CA GLY A 14 12.09 -13.70 -2.36
C GLY A 14 12.24 -14.22 -3.81
N SER A 15 12.33 -13.31 -4.79
CA SER A 15 12.60 -13.65 -6.20
C SER A 15 13.92 -14.44 -6.35
N ILE A 16 14.99 -14.03 -5.65
CA ILE A 16 16.26 -14.78 -5.64
C ILE A 16 16.09 -16.18 -5.02
N PHE A 17 15.42 -16.28 -3.87
CA PHE A 17 15.15 -17.56 -3.21
C PHE A 17 14.38 -18.52 -4.13
N TYR A 18 13.34 -18.06 -4.80
CA TYR A 18 12.57 -18.90 -5.73
C TYR A 18 13.36 -19.32 -6.98
N ARG A 19 14.21 -18.44 -7.53
CA ARG A 19 15.14 -18.81 -8.62
C ARG A 19 16.15 -19.87 -8.16
N GLU A 20 16.65 -19.77 -6.93
CA GLU A 20 17.54 -20.77 -6.34
C GLU A 20 16.83 -22.12 -6.12
N LYS A 21 15.54 -22.12 -5.74
CA LYS A 21 14.74 -23.36 -5.68
C LYS A 21 14.41 -23.94 -7.05
N ALA A 22 14.16 -23.11 -8.06
CA ALA A 22 14.03 -23.56 -9.44
C ALA A 22 15.32 -24.26 -9.94
N GLN A 23 16.49 -23.74 -9.59
CA GLN A 23 17.78 -24.38 -9.88
C GLN A 23 18.02 -25.66 -9.05
N GLN A 24 17.58 -25.71 -7.79
CA GLN A 24 17.71 -26.88 -6.92
C GLN A 24 16.89 -28.09 -7.39
N PHE A 25 15.76 -27.86 -8.07
CA PHE A 25 14.86 -28.90 -8.57
C PHE A 25 14.83 -28.97 -10.12
N ASP A 26 15.95 -28.67 -10.77
CA ASP A 26 16.05 -28.55 -12.24
C ASP A 26 15.67 -29.82 -13.01
N HIS A 27 15.89 -30.99 -12.40
CA HIS A 27 15.53 -32.32 -12.92
C HIS A 27 14.01 -32.56 -13.03
N ASN A 28 13.17 -31.80 -12.31
CA ASN A 28 11.72 -31.85 -12.47
C ASN A 28 11.22 -30.56 -13.15
N PRO A 29 10.88 -30.59 -14.46
CA PRO A 29 10.57 -29.38 -15.20
C PRO A 29 9.34 -28.65 -14.65
N VAL A 30 8.34 -29.37 -14.13
CA VAL A 30 7.09 -28.80 -13.61
C VAL A 30 7.33 -28.07 -12.28
N ILE A 31 8.10 -28.68 -11.37
CA ILE A 31 8.47 -28.05 -10.09
C ILE A 31 9.37 -26.84 -10.34
N ARG A 32 10.34 -26.95 -11.26
CA ARG A 32 11.20 -25.83 -11.68
C ARG A 32 10.39 -24.68 -12.25
N GLU A 33 9.40 -24.96 -13.09
CA GLU A 33 8.53 -23.95 -13.70
C GLU A 33 7.67 -23.25 -12.63
N ALA A 34 7.06 -23.99 -11.71
CA ALA A 34 6.28 -23.42 -10.60
C ALA A 34 7.12 -22.47 -9.71
N TRP A 35 8.35 -22.87 -9.34
CA TRP A 35 9.27 -21.96 -8.62
C TRP A 35 9.68 -20.75 -9.47
N SER A 36 9.91 -20.94 -10.77
CA SER A 36 10.24 -19.85 -11.69
C SER A 36 9.09 -18.86 -11.86
N LEU A 37 7.85 -19.31 -11.75
CA LEU A 37 6.64 -18.51 -11.82
C LEU A 37 6.47 -17.66 -10.55
N LEU A 38 6.63 -18.25 -9.36
CA LEU A 38 6.66 -17.52 -8.08
C LEU A 38 7.77 -16.44 -8.03
N ALA A 39 8.91 -16.69 -8.69
CA ALA A 39 9.94 -15.65 -8.84
C ALA A 39 9.51 -14.49 -9.74
N GLN A 40 8.79 -14.77 -10.83
CA GLN A 40 8.25 -13.76 -11.74
C GLN A 40 7.16 -12.92 -11.06
N ASP A 41 6.28 -13.55 -10.29
CA ASP A 41 5.26 -12.86 -9.49
C ASP A 41 5.91 -11.86 -8.52
N MET A 42 6.97 -12.24 -7.81
CA MET A 42 7.76 -11.34 -6.94
C MET A 42 8.40 -10.16 -7.70
N ASP A 43 8.86 -10.37 -8.94
CA ASP A 43 9.41 -9.31 -9.78
C ASP A 43 8.32 -8.35 -10.31
N LEU A 44 7.13 -8.86 -10.62
CA LEU A 44 5.94 -8.08 -10.99
C LEU A 44 5.44 -7.25 -9.81
N GLN A 45 5.33 -7.84 -8.61
CA GLN A 45 5.00 -7.13 -7.37
C GLN A 45 5.99 -5.99 -7.11
N THR A 46 7.30 -6.27 -7.23
CA THR A 46 8.36 -5.27 -7.09
C THR A 46 8.19 -4.12 -8.08
N SER A 47 7.81 -4.42 -9.32
CA SER A 47 7.62 -3.45 -10.40
C SER A 47 6.38 -2.59 -10.18
N GLY A 48 5.25 -3.19 -9.79
CA GLY A 48 4.02 -2.48 -9.42
C GLY A 48 4.25 -1.49 -8.26
N LEU A 49 4.95 -1.91 -7.20
CA LEU A 49 5.29 -1.03 -6.08
C LEU A 49 6.27 0.08 -6.49
N LYS A 50 7.20 -0.17 -7.43
CA LYS A 50 8.11 0.88 -7.92
C LYS A 50 7.36 2.00 -8.65
N GLY A 51 6.19 1.75 -9.23
CA GLY A 51 5.35 2.78 -9.87
C GLY A 51 4.67 3.75 -8.91
N LEU A 52 4.57 3.42 -7.61
CA LEU A 52 3.78 4.19 -6.65
C LEU A 52 4.44 5.52 -6.23
N PRO A 53 3.66 6.62 -6.13
CA PRO A 53 4.18 7.96 -5.86
C PRO A 53 4.72 8.12 -4.43
N ALA A 54 5.62 9.09 -4.23
CA ALA A 54 6.23 9.36 -2.93
C ALA A 54 5.26 9.89 -1.85
N SER A 55 4.05 10.32 -2.22
CA SER A 55 2.95 10.61 -1.28
C SER A 55 2.43 9.32 -0.61
N PHE A 56 2.09 8.31 -1.41
CA PHE A 56 1.60 7.00 -0.95
C PHE A 56 2.52 6.40 0.13
N TRP A 57 3.83 6.38 -0.13
CA TRP A 57 4.82 5.83 0.80
C TRP A 57 4.94 6.60 2.12
N ARG A 58 4.61 7.89 2.15
CA ARG A 58 4.55 8.70 3.38
C ARG A 58 3.25 8.46 4.13
N GLU A 59 2.12 8.44 3.42
CA GLU A 59 0.80 8.21 4.02
C GLU A 59 0.68 6.82 4.67
N ILE A 60 1.15 5.77 3.99
CA ILE A 60 1.10 4.41 4.55
C ILE A 60 2.00 4.24 5.78
N GLN A 61 3.11 4.97 5.88
CA GLN A 61 3.96 5.00 7.08
C GLN A 61 3.30 5.71 8.27
N VAL A 62 2.39 6.65 8.02
CA VAL A 62 1.61 7.31 9.09
C VAL A 62 0.44 6.42 9.55
N LEU A 63 -0.23 5.75 8.61
CA LEU A 63 -1.38 4.87 8.90
C LEU A 63 -0.95 3.51 9.51
N HIS A 64 0.21 2.99 9.11
CA HIS A 64 0.75 1.73 9.58
C HIS A 64 2.21 1.91 10.03
N PRO A 65 2.47 2.52 11.21
CA PRO A 65 3.83 2.73 11.71
C PRO A 65 4.59 1.41 11.92
N GLU A 66 3.88 0.34 12.26
CA GLU A 66 4.43 -1.01 12.48
C GLU A 66 4.88 -1.71 11.19
N LEU A 67 4.41 -1.27 10.01
CA LEU A 67 4.73 -1.89 8.71
C LEU A 67 6.24 -1.90 8.42
N MET A 68 6.98 -0.89 8.92
CA MET A 68 8.44 -0.87 8.85
C MET A 68 9.10 -1.99 9.68
N ASN A 69 8.51 -2.37 10.80
CA ASN A 69 9.02 -3.42 11.67
C ASN A 69 8.65 -4.80 11.12
N GLU A 70 7.44 -4.99 10.61
CA GLU A 70 7.03 -6.23 9.94
C GLU A 70 7.88 -6.53 8.70
N VAL A 71 8.16 -5.52 7.86
CA VAL A 71 9.09 -5.69 6.71
C VAL A 71 10.51 -6.06 7.16
N ARG A 72 11.00 -5.52 8.29
CA ARG A 72 12.31 -5.90 8.85
C ARG A 72 12.31 -7.32 9.42
N SER A 73 11.22 -7.72 10.08
CA SER A 73 11.02 -9.07 10.60
C SER A 73 11.05 -10.08 9.46
N CYS A 74 10.22 -9.87 8.43
CA CYS A 74 10.21 -10.70 7.22
C CYS A 74 11.59 -10.75 6.53
N LEU A 75 12.29 -9.62 6.43
CA LEU A 75 13.65 -9.55 5.88
C LEU A 75 14.69 -10.39 6.63
N ALA A 76 14.50 -10.62 7.92
CA ALA A 76 15.36 -11.49 8.73
C ALA A 76 14.98 -12.98 8.58
N SER A 77 13.71 -13.26 8.29
CA SER A 77 13.18 -14.63 8.12
C SER A 77 13.39 -15.23 6.72
N VAL A 78 13.47 -14.41 5.65
CA VAL A 78 13.73 -14.94 4.30
C VAL A 78 15.10 -15.66 4.27
N PRO A 79 15.15 -16.95 3.87
CA PRO A 79 16.38 -17.73 3.86
C PRO A 79 17.46 -17.06 3.00
N GLY A 80 18.62 -16.82 3.60
CA GLY A 80 19.81 -16.38 2.87
C GLY A 80 20.40 -17.51 2.02
N LYS A 81 21.17 -17.13 1.00
CA LYS A 81 21.89 -18.06 0.11
C LYS A 81 22.62 -19.15 0.90
N ASN A 82 22.57 -20.38 0.41
CA ASN A 82 23.37 -21.53 0.84
C ASN A 82 23.16 -22.02 2.29
N LYS A 83 22.02 -21.74 2.95
CA LYS A 83 21.70 -22.36 4.26
C LYS A 83 20.92 -23.67 4.20
N ASP A 84 20.35 -24.00 3.04
CA ASP A 84 19.65 -25.26 2.82
C ASP A 84 20.57 -26.20 2.02
N GLY A 85 20.98 -27.32 2.61
CA GLY A 85 21.59 -28.43 1.88
C GLY A 85 20.54 -29.21 1.08
N ALA A 86 20.69 -30.53 1.03
CA ALA A 86 19.68 -31.45 0.48
C ALA A 86 18.43 -31.55 1.40
N ALA A 87 17.73 -30.44 1.58
CA ALA A 87 16.43 -30.38 2.25
C ALA A 87 15.37 -31.04 1.35
N SER A 88 14.39 -31.71 1.95
CA SER A 88 13.29 -32.31 1.19
C SER A 88 12.45 -31.23 0.51
N LEU A 89 11.75 -31.59 -0.57
CA LEU A 89 10.80 -30.69 -1.23
C LEU A 89 9.72 -30.20 -0.24
N GLN A 90 9.26 -31.09 0.64
CA GLN A 90 8.30 -30.79 1.71
C GLN A 90 8.85 -29.74 2.69
N ASP A 91 10.10 -29.86 3.15
CA ASP A 91 10.74 -28.86 4.02
C ASP A 91 10.84 -27.50 3.33
N VAL A 92 11.20 -27.48 2.04
CA VAL A 92 11.31 -26.25 1.26
C VAL A 92 9.94 -25.57 1.09
N LEU A 93 8.88 -26.33 0.82
CA LEU A 93 7.51 -25.83 0.73
C LEU A 93 7.04 -25.26 2.09
N ASN A 94 7.29 -25.98 3.18
CA ASN A 94 6.89 -25.57 4.53
C ASN A 94 7.63 -24.30 4.99
N ARG A 95 8.92 -24.16 4.64
CA ARG A 95 9.71 -22.93 4.86
C ARG A 95 9.19 -21.78 4.01
N SER A 96 8.89 -22.03 2.74
CA SER A 96 8.36 -21.02 1.81
C SER A 96 7.03 -20.45 2.32
N LEU A 97 6.08 -21.31 2.67
CA LEU A 97 4.79 -20.95 3.25
C LEU A 97 4.95 -20.16 4.56
N SER A 98 5.91 -20.55 5.41
CA SER A 98 6.21 -19.86 6.67
C SER A 98 6.86 -18.48 6.50
N CYS A 99 7.53 -18.23 5.38
CA CYS A 99 8.06 -16.92 5.04
C CYS A 99 7.01 -16.03 4.37
N GLU A 100 6.15 -16.62 3.54
CA GLU A 100 5.16 -15.89 2.73
C GLU A 100 3.95 -15.43 3.53
N GLU A 101 3.40 -16.26 4.40
CA GLU A 101 2.23 -15.92 5.22
C GLU A 101 2.33 -14.54 5.92
N PRO A 102 3.42 -14.21 6.66
CA PRO A 102 3.55 -12.88 7.26
C PRO A 102 3.76 -11.75 6.23
N ILE A 103 4.39 -12.02 5.08
CA ILE A 103 4.56 -11.02 4.02
C ILE A 103 3.19 -10.67 3.42
N ILE A 104 2.40 -11.68 3.07
CA ILE A 104 1.07 -11.51 2.49
C ILE A 104 0.13 -10.79 3.46
N LEU A 105 -0.01 -11.32 4.68
CA LEU A 105 -1.02 -10.81 5.63
C LEU A 105 -0.60 -9.52 6.34
N ARG A 106 0.69 -9.35 6.67
CA ARG A 106 1.14 -8.18 7.46
C ARG A 106 1.75 -7.07 6.62
N VAL A 107 2.22 -7.37 5.40
CA VAL A 107 2.85 -6.39 4.51
C VAL A 107 1.95 -6.05 3.32
N PHE A 108 1.43 -7.03 2.58
CA PHE A 108 0.62 -6.74 1.38
C PHE A 108 -0.81 -6.31 1.68
N VAL A 109 -1.50 -6.90 2.66
CA VAL A 109 -2.88 -6.49 3.01
C VAL A 109 -2.96 -4.97 3.34
N PRO A 110 -2.11 -4.38 4.21
CA PRO A 110 -2.13 -2.93 4.45
C PRO A 110 -1.84 -2.09 3.19
N VAL A 111 -0.91 -2.55 2.33
CA VAL A 111 -0.57 -1.87 1.07
C VAL A 111 -1.77 -1.87 0.12
N ILE A 112 -2.44 -3.02 -0.07
CA ILE A 112 -3.59 -3.16 -0.96
C ILE A 112 -4.79 -2.35 -0.43
N ARG A 113 -5.06 -2.40 0.89
CA ARG A 113 -6.11 -1.57 1.51
C ARG A 113 -5.87 -0.08 1.25
N LYS A 114 -4.64 0.42 1.48
CA LYS A 114 -4.30 1.83 1.24
C LYS A 114 -4.38 2.21 -0.24
N LEU A 115 -4.00 1.32 -1.17
CA LEU A 115 -4.15 1.54 -2.61
C LEU A 115 -5.63 1.63 -3.04
N ARG A 116 -6.51 0.84 -2.42
CA ARG A 116 -7.96 0.92 -2.65
C ARG A 116 -8.54 2.20 -2.06
N ALA A 117 -8.14 2.58 -0.85
CA ALA A 117 -8.58 3.80 -0.19
C ALA A 117 -8.19 5.07 -0.96
N SER A 118 -7.07 5.07 -1.70
CA SER A 118 -6.69 6.15 -2.62
C SER A 118 -7.39 6.11 -3.98
N GLY A 119 -8.27 5.13 -4.25
CA GLY A 119 -9.05 5.03 -5.49
C GLY A 119 -8.20 4.78 -6.75
N THR A 120 -7.01 4.20 -6.60
CA THR A 120 -6.05 4.03 -7.71
C THR A 120 -6.32 2.77 -8.53
N GLY A 121 -6.17 2.83 -9.86
CA GLY A 121 -6.22 1.64 -10.73
C GLY A 121 -5.17 0.58 -10.32
N HIS A 122 -4.00 1.04 -9.90
CA HIS A 122 -2.93 0.21 -9.31
C HIS A 122 -3.36 -0.66 -8.13
N ALA A 123 -4.46 -0.33 -7.44
CA ALA A 123 -5.02 -1.18 -6.39
C ALA A 123 -5.51 -2.54 -6.92
N LEU A 124 -6.15 -2.53 -8.10
CA LEU A 124 -6.63 -3.74 -8.75
C LEU A 124 -5.45 -4.52 -9.33
N ASP A 125 -4.56 -3.85 -10.07
CA ASP A 125 -3.38 -4.48 -10.66
C ASP A 125 -2.53 -5.19 -9.60
N PHE A 126 -2.19 -4.49 -8.51
CA PHE A 126 -1.35 -5.04 -7.45
C PHE A 126 -2.08 -6.14 -6.65
N TYR A 127 -3.39 -6.01 -6.43
CA TYR A 127 -4.20 -7.09 -5.84
C TYR A 127 -4.20 -8.35 -6.71
N VAL A 128 -4.37 -8.22 -8.03
CA VAL A 128 -4.39 -9.37 -8.95
C VAL A 128 -3.04 -10.08 -8.96
N ILE A 129 -1.93 -9.33 -9.01
CA ILE A 129 -0.58 -9.92 -8.97
C ILE A 129 -0.32 -10.64 -7.64
N VAL A 130 -0.65 -10.03 -6.50
CA VAL A 130 -0.49 -10.70 -5.19
C VAL A 130 -1.43 -11.91 -5.08
N LYS A 131 -2.67 -11.82 -5.56
CA LYS A 131 -3.61 -12.96 -5.56
C LYS A 131 -3.07 -14.13 -6.38
N ALA A 132 -2.56 -13.87 -7.59
CA ALA A 132 -1.97 -14.90 -8.43
C ALA A 132 -0.84 -15.64 -7.70
N HIS A 133 0.09 -14.89 -7.09
CA HIS A 133 1.18 -15.46 -6.27
C HIS A 133 0.68 -16.40 -5.16
N VAL A 134 -0.34 -15.99 -4.39
CA VAL A 134 -0.90 -16.83 -3.32
C VAL A 134 -1.59 -18.08 -3.89
N THR A 135 -2.28 -17.96 -5.03
CA THR A 135 -2.88 -19.10 -5.72
C THR A 135 -1.82 -20.09 -6.20
N HIS A 136 -0.77 -19.62 -6.89
CA HIS A 136 0.31 -20.46 -7.39
C HIS A 136 1.07 -21.17 -6.25
N LEU A 137 1.30 -20.47 -5.12
CA LEU A 137 1.90 -21.06 -3.92
C LEU A 137 1.00 -22.16 -3.33
N ASN A 138 -0.31 -21.91 -3.25
CA ASN A 138 -1.29 -22.88 -2.74
C ASN A 138 -1.40 -24.12 -3.65
N GLU A 139 -1.40 -23.94 -4.97
CA GLU A 139 -1.39 -25.03 -5.94
C GLU A 139 -0.12 -25.87 -5.84
N LEU A 140 1.05 -25.22 -5.74
CA LEU A 140 2.34 -25.89 -5.56
C LEU A 140 2.40 -26.70 -4.24
N VAL A 141 1.92 -26.14 -3.13
CA VAL A 141 1.83 -26.87 -1.85
C VAL A 141 0.83 -28.03 -1.95
N ARG A 142 -0.36 -27.80 -2.54
CA ARG A 142 -1.41 -28.83 -2.69
C ARG A 142 -0.98 -30.00 -3.57
N ALA A 143 -0.21 -29.75 -4.62
CA ALA A 143 0.23 -30.79 -5.55
C ALA A 143 1.45 -31.59 -5.06
N TYR A 144 2.35 -30.97 -4.27
CA TYR A 144 3.68 -31.55 -4.01
C TYR A 144 4.11 -31.64 -2.54
N CYS A 145 3.38 -31.07 -1.57
CA CYS A 145 3.81 -31.10 -0.17
C CYS A 145 3.53 -32.45 0.53
N GLY A 146 2.42 -33.12 0.19
CA GLY A 146 2.00 -34.39 0.82
C GLY A 146 1.49 -34.29 2.26
N ASP A 147 1.82 -33.23 3.00
CA ASP A 147 1.35 -32.98 4.37
C ASP A 147 -0.02 -32.27 4.40
N PRO A 148 -1.07 -32.89 4.98
CA PRO A 148 -2.40 -32.28 5.05
C PRO A 148 -2.43 -30.96 5.84
N LEU A 149 -1.56 -30.78 6.85
CA LEU A 149 -1.52 -29.54 7.65
C LEU A 149 -1.03 -28.36 6.82
N SER A 150 0.02 -28.58 6.03
CA SER A 150 0.58 -27.55 5.15
C SER A 150 -0.34 -27.21 3.98
N ILE A 151 -1.07 -28.20 3.44
CA ILE A 151 -2.13 -27.97 2.45
C ILE A 151 -3.28 -27.14 3.06
N GLN A 152 -3.75 -27.48 4.26
CA GLN A 152 -4.78 -26.70 4.96
C GLN A 152 -4.31 -25.26 5.24
N ARG A 153 -3.06 -25.08 5.66
CA ARG A 153 -2.46 -23.77 5.93
C ARG A 153 -2.36 -22.91 4.67
N ALA A 154 -1.98 -23.48 3.53
CA ALA A 154 -1.92 -22.76 2.26
C ALA A 154 -3.33 -22.34 1.76
N GLY A 155 -4.34 -23.20 1.92
CA GLY A 155 -5.74 -22.85 1.65
C GLY A 155 -6.25 -21.74 2.57
N ALA A 156 -6.00 -21.86 3.88
CA ALA A 156 -6.38 -20.87 4.88
C ALA A 156 -5.69 -19.51 4.66
N LEU A 157 -4.46 -19.49 4.13
CA LEU A 157 -3.75 -18.28 3.74
C LEU A 157 -4.46 -17.55 2.58
N LEU A 158 -4.89 -18.28 1.55
CA LEU A 158 -5.64 -17.72 0.42
C LEU A 158 -6.98 -17.12 0.89
N GLU A 159 -7.75 -17.87 1.68
CA GLU A 159 -9.02 -17.40 2.25
C GLU A 159 -8.84 -16.19 3.18
N SER A 160 -7.81 -16.21 4.03
CA SER A 160 -7.49 -15.10 4.94
C SER A 160 -7.07 -13.86 4.18
N PHE A 161 -6.24 -14.00 3.15
CA PHE A 161 -5.84 -12.91 2.27
C PHE A 161 -7.06 -12.27 1.59
N GLU A 162 -7.95 -13.06 0.96
CA GLU A 162 -9.15 -12.52 0.33
C GLU A 162 -10.05 -11.81 1.34
N LYS A 163 -10.35 -12.46 2.47
CA LYS A 163 -11.18 -11.91 3.54
C LYS A 163 -10.61 -10.61 4.09
N GLU A 164 -9.31 -10.54 4.32
CA GLU A 164 -8.67 -9.33 4.86
C GLU A 164 -8.52 -8.22 3.84
N VAL A 165 -8.22 -8.52 2.58
CA VAL A 165 -8.22 -7.53 1.51
C VAL A 165 -9.64 -7.00 1.26
N GLN A 166 -10.70 -7.80 1.40
CA GLN A 166 -12.07 -7.38 1.15
C GLN A 166 -12.76 -6.67 2.33
N ARG A 167 -12.29 -6.83 3.57
CA ARG A 167 -12.88 -6.14 4.74
C ARG A 167 -13.01 -4.63 4.46
N PRO A 168 -14.20 -4.03 4.67
CA PRO A 168 -14.34 -2.58 4.61
C PRO A 168 -13.42 -1.98 5.65
N GLU A 169 -12.66 -0.96 5.25
CA GLU A 169 -11.84 -0.19 6.17
C GLU A 169 -12.80 0.54 7.09
N ILE A 170 -12.95 0.04 8.33
CA ILE A 170 -13.70 0.73 9.38
C ILE A 170 -12.89 1.98 9.65
N VAL A 171 -13.30 3.08 9.03
CA VAL A 171 -12.78 4.41 9.29
C VAL A 171 -13.00 4.66 10.77
N GLN A 172 -11.95 4.47 11.57
CA GLN A 172 -11.86 5.10 12.87
C GLN A 172 -11.89 6.60 12.58
N ALA A 173 -13.08 7.17 12.64
CA ALA A 173 -13.29 8.57 12.44
C ALA A 173 -12.58 9.29 13.59
N GLU A 174 -11.33 9.72 13.35
CA GLU A 174 -10.64 10.65 14.23
C GLU A 174 -11.59 11.83 14.43
N ALA A 175 -12.17 11.91 15.64
CA ALA A 175 -13.10 12.97 15.98
C ALA A 175 -12.41 14.31 15.67
N PRO A 176 -13.08 15.25 14.97
CA PRO A 176 -12.42 16.44 14.45
C PRO A 176 -11.75 17.18 15.61
N ARG A 177 -10.41 17.26 15.57
CA ARG A 177 -9.60 17.87 16.62
C ARG A 177 -10.05 19.31 16.79
N LYS A 178 -10.85 19.58 17.83
CA LYS A 178 -11.37 20.92 18.14
C LYS A 178 -10.19 21.86 18.33
N SER A 179 -9.99 22.78 17.39
CA SER A 179 -8.93 23.78 17.51
C SER A 179 -9.27 24.70 18.68
N SER A 180 -8.52 24.57 19.77
CA SER A 180 -8.62 25.45 20.93
C SER A 180 -8.06 26.82 20.59
N ARG A 181 -8.89 27.65 19.92
CA ARG A 181 -8.70 29.10 19.87
C ARG A 181 -8.82 29.64 21.30
N SER A 182 -7.69 29.68 22.02
CA SER A 182 -7.59 30.42 23.27
C SER A 182 -7.71 31.91 22.97
N ALA A 183 -8.86 32.48 23.30
CA ALA A 183 -9.14 33.91 23.21
C ALA A 183 -9.58 34.41 24.59
N ARG A 184 -8.66 35.06 25.31
CA ARG A 184 -8.80 35.89 26.52
C ARG A 184 -7.42 36.55 26.74
N GLY A 185 -7.28 37.83 27.08
CA GLY A 185 -8.28 38.90 27.22
C GLY A 185 -7.68 40.08 28.01
N ALA A 186 -7.68 41.27 27.39
CA ALA A 186 -7.56 42.62 27.96
C ALA A 186 -6.69 42.88 29.23
N GLY A 187 -5.65 43.71 29.06
CA GLY A 187 -4.98 44.46 30.14
C GLY A 187 -4.34 45.76 29.62
N ARG A 188 -4.85 46.92 30.05
CA ARG A 188 -4.32 48.30 29.84
C ARG A 188 -4.35 49.01 31.22
N PRO A 189 -3.68 50.17 31.48
CA PRO A 189 -3.36 51.31 30.61
C PRO A 189 -1.83 51.39 30.33
N ARG A 190 -1.07 52.50 30.19
CA ARG A 190 -1.25 53.97 30.29
C ARG A 190 -0.32 54.70 29.27
N ARG A 191 -0.38 56.03 29.18
CA ARG A 191 0.35 56.89 28.21
C ARG A 191 1.66 57.47 28.77
N LYS A 192 2.58 57.88 27.88
CA LYS A 192 3.16 59.24 27.85
C LYS A 192 3.45 59.65 26.40
N ALA A 193 3.63 60.95 26.15
CA ALA A 193 3.57 61.56 24.81
C ALA A 193 4.80 62.42 24.50
N THR A 194 5.08 62.60 23.21
CA THR A 194 5.97 63.64 22.66
C THR A 194 5.51 64.05 21.24
N THR A 195 6.03 65.17 20.76
CA THR A 195 5.34 66.09 19.84
C THR A 195 5.75 66.01 18.36
N ARG A 196 4.83 66.53 17.51
CA ARG A 196 4.88 66.92 16.08
C ARG A 196 6.19 67.64 15.63
N PRO A 197 6.52 67.77 14.30
CA PRO A 197 5.56 68.07 13.20
C PRO A 197 5.80 67.52 11.75
N LEU A 198 4.72 67.54 10.93
CA LEU A 198 4.53 67.97 9.51
C LEU A 198 5.73 67.87 8.51
N LYS A 199 5.66 67.41 7.24
CA LYS A 199 4.70 67.51 6.08
C LYS A 199 5.33 66.71 4.88
N PRO A 200 4.82 66.68 3.61
CA PRO A 200 3.44 66.58 3.10
C PRO A 200 3.23 65.52 1.97
N SER A 201 1.95 65.19 1.71
CA SER A 201 1.33 64.75 0.43
C SER A 201 2.12 64.07 -0.71
N ARG A 202 1.62 62.90 -1.15
CA ARG A 202 1.45 62.58 -2.58
C ARG A 202 0.08 61.94 -2.85
N LYS A 203 -0.38 62.05 -4.11
CA LYS A 203 -1.81 62.10 -4.49
C LYS A 203 -2.42 60.72 -4.80
N ARG A 204 -3.69 60.58 -4.41
CA ARG A 204 -4.81 59.86 -5.07
C ARG A 204 -4.49 58.67 -6.01
N ALA A 205 -5.06 57.51 -5.68
CA ALA A 205 -6.04 56.86 -6.56
C ALA A 205 -7.08 56.11 -5.71
N ALA A 206 -8.36 56.30 -5.98
CA ALA A 206 -9.46 55.64 -5.29
C ALA A 206 -10.37 54.93 -6.30
N THR A 207 -11.26 54.06 -5.81
CA THR A 207 -12.27 53.28 -6.57
C THR A 207 -11.68 52.23 -7.54
N ARG A 208 -12.23 51.02 -7.67
CA ARG A 208 -13.66 50.63 -7.58
C ARG A 208 -13.86 49.20 -7.07
N ILE A 209 -14.89 49.01 -6.24
CA ILE A 209 -15.48 47.70 -5.95
C ILE A 209 -16.55 47.41 -7.02
N ARG A 210 -16.49 46.24 -7.67
CA ARG A 210 -17.57 45.61 -8.46
C ARG A 210 -17.40 44.09 -8.35
N SER A 211 -18.15 43.41 -7.48
CA SER A 211 -19.51 42.89 -7.70
C SER A 211 -19.53 41.54 -8.44
N ILE A 212 -19.68 40.49 -7.64
CA ILE A 212 -20.31 39.18 -7.91
C ILE A 212 -20.91 39.00 -9.32
N SER A 213 -20.47 37.95 -10.02
CA SER A 213 -21.36 37.16 -10.88
C SER A 213 -20.90 35.69 -10.94
N LYS A 214 -21.85 34.77 -10.74
CA LYS A 214 -21.67 33.33 -11.00
C LYS A 214 -22.19 33.07 -12.43
N PRO A 215 -21.43 32.46 -13.35
CA PRO A 215 -22.01 31.93 -14.58
C PRO A 215 -22.87 30.71 -14.26
N MET A 216 -24.11 30.71 -14.74
CA MET A 216 -25.11 29.67 -14.46
C MET A 216 -24.81 28.34 -15.17
N MET A 217 -25.23 27.24 -14.56
CA MET A 217 -25.26 25.93 -15.21
C MET A 217 -26.11 25.98 -16.51
N ARG A 218 -25.52 25.57 -17.63
CA ARG A 218 -26.30 25.24 -18.84
C ARG A 218 -27.15 24.00 -18.55
N LYS A 219 -28.47 24.17 -18.49
CA LYS A 219 -29.42 23.04 -18.42
C LYS A 219 -29.35 22.24 -19.73
N ILE A 220 -28.68 21.10 -19.70
CA ILE A 220 -28.75 20.11 -20.79
C ILE A 220 -30.17 19.54 -20.76
N ARG A 221 -30.99 19.88 -21.78
CA ARG A 221 -32.31 19.25 -21.97
C ARG A 221 -32.10 17.90 -22.65
N LEU A 222 -32.05 16.82 -21.86
CA LEU A 222 -32.15 15.46 -22.37
C LEU A 222 -33.57 15.24 -22.90
N THR A 223 -33.74 15.28 -24.22
CA THR A 223 -35.00 14.91 -24.87
C THR A 223 -35.15 13.39 -24.85
N SER A 224 -35.94 12.89 -23.91
CA SER A 224 -36.42 11.51 -23.90
C SER A 224 -37.23 11.23 -25.17
N ARG A 225 -36.63 10.53 -26.15
CA ARG A 225 -37.38 9.88 -27.23
C ARG A 225 -37.68 8.45 -26.81
N ARG A 226 -38.93 8.25 -26.37
CA ARG A 226 -39.52 6.92 -26.18
C ARG A 226 -39.65 6.27 -27.56
N VAL A 227 -38.77 5.33 -27.89
CA VAL A 227 -38.95 4.48 -29.07
C VAL A 227 -40.06 3.49 -28.74
N ARG A 228 -41.20 3.62 -29.42
CA ARG A 228 -42.18 2.54 -29.58
C ARG A 228 -41.98 1.92 -30.95
N ARG A 229 -41.60 0.65 -30.98
CA ARG A 229 -41.97 -0.36 -31.98
C ARG A 229 -41.65 -1.72 -31.35
#